data_AF-A0A2I1H1E8-F1
#
_entry.id   AF-A0A2I1H1E8-F1
#
_cell.length_a   1.000
_cell.length_b   1.000
_cell.length_c   1.000
_cell.angle_alpha   90.00
_cell.angle_beta   90.00
_cell.angle_gamma   90.00
#
_symmetry.space_group_name_H-M   'P 1'
#
loop_
_entity.id
_entity.type
_entity.pdbx_description
1 polymer ?
#
loop_
_entity_poly.entity_id
_entity_poly.type
_entity_poly.pdbx_seq_one_letter_code
_entity_poly.pdbx_strand_id
1 'polypeptide(L)'
;MNNKDKKITLNLDTKWVYYDYTFNLKGEFILYSEVDIMFGDNKIIWIYSTQTKNNKWECKRFYRIPEDYELISISKYDKVYLVSNENGYIYEWNINTEKSV
;
A
#
# COMPACT_ATOMS: atom_id res chain seq x y z
N MET A 1 -11.13 -29.58 3.17
CA MET A 1 -10.33 -28.70 2.29
C MET A 1 -8.87 -29.11 2.39
N ASN A 2 -8.29 -29.67 1.32
CA ASN A 2 -6.84 -29.90 1.24
C ASN A 2 -6.16 -28.63 0.75
N ASN A 3 -6.09 -27.59 1.59
CA ASN A 3 -5.34 -26.39 1.21
C ASN A 3 -3.87 -26.66 1.55
N LYS A 4 -3.09 -27.07 0.55
CA LYS A 4 -1.64 -26.96 0.65
C LYS A 4 -1.32 -25.47 0.65
N ASP A 5 -0.58 -25.00 1.64
CA ASP A 5 -0.21 -23.60 1.76
C ASP A 5 0.42 -23.11 0.46
N LYS A 6 -0.20 -22.10 -0.16
CA LYS A 6 0.34 -21.43 -1.33
C LYS A 6 1.14 -20.21 -0.87
N LYS A 7 2.46 -20.36 -0.79
CA LYS A 7 3.35 -19.24 -0.48
C LYS A 7 3.34 -18.22 -1.62
N ILE A 8 3.07 -16.97 -1.30
CA ILE A 8 3.17 -15.82 -2.21
C ILE A 8 4.31 -14.93 -1.70
N THR A 9 5.14 -14.43 -2.60
CA THR A 9 6.25 -13.53 -2.28
C THR A 9 6.02 -12.18 -2.95
N LEU A 10 6.17 -11.07 -2.22
CA LEU A 10 6.18 -9.73 -2.79
C LEU A 10 7.57 -9.40 -3.33
N ASN A 11 7.66 -8.61 -4.40
CA ASN A 11 8.94 -8.17 -4.96
C ASN A 11 9.59 -6.98 -4.20
N LEU A 12 9.39 -6.86 -2.88
CA LEU A 12 10.04 -5.84 -2.07
C LEU A 12 11.05 -6.48 -1.10
N ASP A 13 12.29 -5.99 -1.14
CA ASP A 13 13.38 -6.42 -0.28
C ASP A 13 13.68 -5.35 0.78
N THR A 14 12.68 -5.08 1.62
CA THR A 14 12.81 -4.12 2.72
C THR A 14 12.29 -4.72 4.02
N LYS A 15 12.82 -4.23 5.15
CA LYS A 15 12.28 -4.55 6.47
C LYS A 15 11.10 -3.63 6.75
N TRP A 16 9.94 -4.21 6.97
CA TRP A 16 8.69 -3.51 7.24
C TRP A 16 8.50 -3.39 8.75
N VAL A 17 8.17 -2.19 9.24
CA VAL A 17 7.96 -1.95 10.68
C VAL A 17 6.49 -2.01 11.06
N TYR A 18 5.61 -1.47 10.22
CA TYR A 18 4.16 -1.45 10.39
C TYR A 18 3.45 -1.70 9.06
N TYR A 19 2.31 -2.40 9.07
CA TYR A 19 1.55 -2.67 7.84
C TYR A 19 0.03 -2.70 8.07
N ASP A 20 -0.70 -2.13 7.11
CA ASP A 20 -2.14 -2.32 6.91
C ASP A 20 -2.36 -2.68 5.43
N TYR A 21 -3.43 -3.41 5.10
CA TYR A 21 -3.63 -3.91 3.76
C TYR A 21 -5.09 -4.14 3.41
N THR A 22 -5.37 -4.12 2.11
CA THR A 22 -6.67 -4.50 1.58
C THR A 22 -6.54 -5.04 0.17
N PHE A 23 -7.61 -5.64 -0.33
CA PHE A 23 -7.76 -5.92 -1.75
C PHE A 23 -8.82 -4.98 -2.31
N ASN A 24 -8.52 -4.35 -3.43
CA ASN A 24 -9.55 -3.59 -4.13
C ASN A 24 -10.50 -4.51 -4.92
N LEU A 25 -11.57 -3.92 -5.44
CA LEU A 25 -12.55 -4.66 -6.26
C LEU A 25 -11.97 -5.22 -7.57
N LYS A 26 -10.81 -4.73 -8.02
CA LYS A 26 -10.10 -5.25 -9.20
C LYS A 26 -9.22 -6.46 -8.86
N GLY A 27 -9.13 -6.82 -7.58
CA GLY A 27 -8.28 -7.89 -7.08
C GLY A 27 -6.81 -7.51 -6.99
N GLU A 28 -6.45 -6.22 -7.00
CA GLU A 28 -5.10 -5.76 -6.69
C GLU A 28 -4.88 -5.77 -5.18
N PHE A 29 -3.68 -6.13 -4.75
CA PHE A 29 -3.28 -6.11 -3.35
C PHE A 29 -2.69 -4.74 -3.02
N ILE A 30 -3.29 -4.04 -2.06
CA ILE A 30 -2.87 -2.71 -1.61
C ILE A 30 -2.28 -2.88 -0.23
N LEU A 31 -1.05 -2.41 -0.05
CA LEU A 31 -0.28 -2.53 1.17
C LEU A 31 0.20 -1.15 1.58
N TYR A 32 -0.14 -0.70 2.78
CA TYR A 32 0.53 0.39 3.44
C TYR A 32 1.70 -0.12 4.25
N SER A 33 2.76 0.66 4.29
CA SER A 33 3.86 0.41 5.21
C SER A 33 4.66 1.63 5.59
N GLU A 34 5.28 1.51 6.74
CA GLU A 34 6.42 2.33 7.13
C GLU A 34 7.73 1.58 6.84
N VAL A 35 8.60 2.20 6.05
CA VAL A 35 9.89 1.64 5.64
C VAL A 35 11.00 2.62 6.02
N ASP A 36 12.03 2.11 6.68
CA ASP A 36 13.25 2.86 6.94
C ASP A 36 14.12 2.88 5.66
N ILE A 37 14.16 4.02 4.96
CA ILE A 37 14.94 4.17 3.72
C ILE A 37 15.86 5.39 3.84
N MET A 38 17.11 5.16 4.24
CA MET A 38 18.29 6.05 4.25
C MET A 38 18.16 7.48 4.82
N PHE A 39 16.97 8.03 5.05
CA PHE A 39 16.68 9.39 5.50
C PHE A 39 15.32 9.48 6.22
N GLY A 40 15.01 8.49 7.06
CA GLY A 40 13.82 8.50 7.93
C GLY A 40 12.74 7.47 7.57
N ASP A 41 11.72 7.43 8.42
CA ASP A 41 10.57 6.54 8.25
C ASP A 41 9.67 7.04 7.11
N ASN A 42 9.61 6.25 6.04
CA ASN A 42 8.82 6.56 4.86
C ASN A 42 7.51 5.76 4.87
N LYS A 43 6.40 6.49 4.94
CA LYS A 43 5.05 5.97 4.80
C LYS A 43 4.71 5.78 3.32
N ILE A 44 4.53 4.54 2.87
CA ILE A 44 4.34 4.21 1.46
C ILE A 44 3.10 3.32 1.28
N ILE A 45 2.29 3.62 0.28
CA ILE A 45 1.23 2.76 -0.23
C ILE A 45 1.74 2.06 -1.48
N TRP A 46 1.78 0.73 -1.46
CA TRP A 46 2.18 -0.15 -2.54
C TRP A 46 0.95 -0.81 -3.16
N ILE A 47 0.94 -0.98 -4.48
CA ILE A 47 -0.15 -1.63 -5.19
C ILE A 47 0.43 -2.72 -6.08
N TYR A 48 0.04 -3.97 -5.82
CA TYR A 48 0.56 -5.15 -6.48
C TYR A 48 -0.48 -5.78 -7.41
N SER A 49 -0.01 -6.24 -8.57
CA SER A 49 -0.78 -7.19 -9.39
C SER A 49 -0.82 -8.53 -8.67
N THR A 50 -2.01 -9.11 -8.54
CA THR A 50 -2.17 -10.46 -7.98
C THR A 50 -2.06 -11.56 -9.04
N GLN A 51 -1.93 -11.20 -10.32
CA GLN A 51 -1.74 -12.15 -11.41
C GLN A 51 -0.37 -12.83 -11.25
N THR A 52 -0.39 -14.06 -10.73
CA THR A 52 0.82 -14.78 -10.31
C THR A 52 1.60 -15.31 -11.50
N LYS A 53 2.81 -14.79 -11.74
CA LYS A 53 3.89 -15.55 -12.37
C LYS A 53 4.81 -16.05 -11.26
N ASN A 54 5.04 -17.36 -11.19
CA ASN A 54 5.93 -17.99 -10.18
C ASN A 54 5.60 -17.67 -8.71
N ASN A 55 4.30 -17.52 -8.37
CA ASN A 55 3.83 -17.14 -7.02
C ASN A 55 4.46 -15.84 -6.48
N LYS A 56 4.93 -14.98 -7.37
CA LYS A 56 5.47 -13.66 -7.02
C LYS A 56 4.47 -12.60 -7.45
N TRP A 57 4.22 -11.64 -6.57
CA TRP A 57 3.45 -10.44 -6.90
C TRP A 57 4.41 -9.28 -7.13
N GLU A 58 4.21 -8.60 -8.25
CA GLU A 58 5.01 -7.46 -8.66
C GLU A 58 4.27 -6.16 -8.35
N CYS A 59 4.98 -5.25 -7.68
CA CYS A 59 4.51 -3.90 -7.44
C CYS A 59 4.30 -3.20 -8.79
N LYS A 60 3.08 -2.72 -9.03
CA LYS A 60 2.72 -1.94 -10.23
C LYS A 60 3.01 -0.47 -10.05
N ARG A 61 2.79 0.04 -8.84
CA ARG A 61 2.91 1.46 -8.48
C ARG A 61 2.99 1.62 -6.97
N PHE A 62 3.56 2.73 -6.54
CA PHE A 62 3.61 3.10 -5.14
C PHE A 62 3.46 4.62 -4.98
N TYR A 63 2.99 5.03 -3.80
CA TYR A 63 2.78 6.43 -3.45
C TYR A 63 3.38 6.67 -2.06
N ARG A 64 4.25 7.68 -1.94
CA ARG A 64 4.73 8.15 -0.63
C ARG A 64 3.67 9.07 -0.02
N ILE A 65 3.31 8.81 1.23
CA ILE A 65 2.49 9.69 2.06
C ILE A 65 3.42 10.77 2.63
N PRO A 66 3.04 12.07 2.60
CA PRO A 66 3.80 13.14 3.22
C PRO A 66 3.95 12.91 4.73
N GLU A 67 5.06 13.37 5.32
CA GLU A 67 5.42 13.06 6.70
C GLU A 67 4.37 13.50 7.73
N ASP A 68 3.72 14.65 7.48
CA ASP A 68 2.70 15.25 8.36
C ASP A 68 1.32 14.58 8.26
N TYR A 69 1.22 13.39 7.66
CA TYR A 69 -0.02 12.64 7.52
C TYR A 69 0.09 11.25 8.12
N GLU A 70 -0.98 10.80 8.76
CA GLU A 70 -1.13 9.43 9.24
C GLU A 70 -2.23 8.68 8.49
N LEU A 71 -2.02 7.39 8.28
CA LEU A 71 -3.03 6.52 7.70
C LEU A 71 -4.16 6.28 8.70
N ILE A 72 -5.40 6.55 8.26
CA ILE A 72 -6.61 6.13 8.99
C ILE A 72 -7.08 4.77 8.47
N SER A 73 -7.24 4.64 7.14
CA SER A 73 -7.69 3.40 6.52
C SER A 73 -7.48 3.35 5.01
N ILE A 74 -7.43 2.13 4.49
CA ILE A 74 -7.44 1.84 3.05
C ILE A 74 -8.75 1.11 2.71
N SER A 75 -9.52 1.69 1.79
CA SER A 75 -10.79 1.13 1.35
C SER A 75 -10.63 0.28 0.09
N LYS A 76 -11.43 -0.79 -0.01
CA LYS A 76 -11.53 -1.63 -1.22
C LYS A 76 -11.98 -0.88 -2.48
N TYR A 77 -12.48 0.35 -2.34
CA TYR A 77 -12.91 1.21 -3.43
C TYR A 77 -11.81 2.16 -3.94
N ASP A 78 -10.53 1.78 -3.76
CA ASP A 78 -9.37 2.56 -4.19
C ASP A 78 -9.28 3.96 -3.54
N LYS A 79 -9.76 4.06 -2.30
CA LYS A 79 -9.70 5.27 -1.48
C LYS A 79 -8.80 5.05 -0.28
N VAL A 80 -7.99 6.06 0.04
CA VAL A 80 -7.18 6.12 1.25
C VAL A 80 -7.62 7.33 2.05
N TYR A 81 -7.82 7.16 3.35
CA TYR A 81 -8.14 8.25 4.26
C TYR A 81 -6.94 8.54 5.14
N LEU A 82 -6.50 9.80 5.12
CA LEU A 82 -5.36 10.30 5.88
C LEU A 82 -5.82 11.39 6.84
N VAL A 83 -5.23 11.45 8.03
CA VAL A 83 -5.37 12.60 8.93
C VAL A 83 -4.11 13.45 8.85
N SER A 84 -4.26 14.78 8.76
CA SER A 84 -3.14 15.70 8.88
C SER A 84 -2.80 15.93 10.35
N ASN A 85 -1.53 15.75 10.71
CA ASN A 85 -1.00 16.03 12.04
C ASN A 85 -0.97 17.54 12.34
N GLU A 86 -0.97 18.40 11.32
CA GLU A 86 -0.93 19.87 11.50
C GLU A 86 -2.27 20.46 11.92
N ASN A 87 -3.38 20.01 11.30
CA ASN A 87 -4.70 20.64 11.47
C ASN A 87 -5.81 19.66 11.87
N GLY A 88 -5.52 18.36 11.96
CA GLY A 88 -6.48 17.32 12.34
C GLY A 88 -7.55 17.01 11.30
N TYR A 89 -7.48 17.58 10.10
CA TYR A 89 -8.44 17.31 9.03
C TYR A 89 -8.22 15.95 8.39
N ILE A 90 -9.33 15.35 7.94
CA ILE A 90 -9.34 14.08 7.22
C ILE A 90 -9.39 14.36 5.73
N TYR A 91 -8.48 13.75 4.99
CA TYR A 91 -8.37 13.84 3.54
C TYR A 91 -8.68 12.49 2.91
N GLU A 92 -9.48 12.51 1.84
CA GLU A 92 -9.73 11.34 1.00
C GLU A 92 -8.84 11.41 -0.25
N TRP A 93 -8.01 10.39 -0.45
CA TRP A 93 -7.13 10.24 -1.60
C TRP A 93 -7.58 9.08 -2.47
N ASN A 94 -7.64 9.30 -3.79
CA ASN A 94 -7.94 8.26 -4.76
C ASN A 94 -6.64 7.72 -5.36
N ILE A 95 -6.31 6.45 -5.09
CA ILE A 95 -5.06 5.83 -5.55
C ILE A 95 -5.10 5.36 -7.02
N ASN A 96 -6.25 5.51 -7.69
CA ASN A 96 -6.40 5.25 -9.12
C ASN A 96 -6.13 6.48 -9.99
N THR A 97 -5.87 7.67 -9.43
CA THR A 97 -5.64 8.83 -10.29
C THR A 97 -4.32 8.67 -11.02
N GLU A 98 -4.40 8.39 -12.32
CA GLU A 98 -3.35 8.70 -13.28
C GLU A 98 -3.11 10.21 -13.20
N LYS A 99 -2.15 10.64 -12.37
CA LYS A 99 -1.45 11.87 -12.70
C LYS A 99 -0.41 11.48 -13.74
N SER A 100 -0.85 11.49 -14.99
CA SER A 100 0.05 11.75 -16.11
C SER A 100 0.84 13.02 -15.75
N VAL A 101 2.16 12.89 -15.66
CA VAL A 101 3.09 14.00 -15.84
C VAL A 101 3.75 13.76 -17.18
#